data_AF-A0A1T1BT45-F1
#
_entry.id   AF-A0A1T1BT45-F1
#
_cell.length_a   1.000
_cell.length_b   1.000
_cell.length_c   1.000
_cell.angle_alpha   90.00
_cell.angle_beta   90.00
_cell.angle_gamma   90.00
#
_symmetry.space_group_name_H-M   'P 1'
#
loop_
_entity.id
_entity.type
_entity.pdbx_description
1 polymer ?
#
loop_
_entity_poly.entity_id
_entity_poly.type
_entity_poly.pdbx_seq_one_letter_code
_entity_poly.pdbx_strand_id
1 'polypeptide(L)'
;MKKTIFGLVISLALFSHSMNAQNNQKQTFKDQYLQQAEKNADAEAKAQMVLITRKYKLDSETYKTLYQTYYNRRIELEKAMMSTEKSKKSQNNLTHVILKYDSISNHYVQALKNKNLIGDKILRPDDNSKFASAVRNREKLKLDKTQIDSLIYQSKLMAEKKAENESLDLKSYERKILPTILTDEQYTQLLIDLNKKTANAWAKGSWQKMKERGIDQGLDSTKVHNELFNYNLAKLVKKERFGKDVPKTSESMRKMNTTLPESLRRLQSDEARNTSKKPEETKTKFAW
;
A
#
# COMPACT_ATOMS: atom_id res chain seq x y z
N MET A 1 -18.10 -26.14 23.08
CA MET A 1 -18.09 -25.14 21.98
C MET A 1 -18.40 -25.75 20.59
N LYS A 2 -19.37 -26.69 20.48
CA LYS A 2 -19.73 -27.34 19.20
C LYS A 2 -21.21 -27.17 18.78
N LYS A 3 -22.04 -26.48 19.58
CA LYS A 3 -23.49 -26.33 19.32
C LYS A 3 -23.89 -25.04 18.59
N THR A 4 -23.00 -24.07 18.44
CA THR A 4 -23.29 -22.77 17.80
C THR A 4 -23.10 -22.74 16.28
N ILE A 5 -22.47 -23.76 15.69
CA ILE A 5 -22.20 -23.81 14.23
C ILE A 5 -23.41 -24.35 13.45
N PHE A 6 -24.27 -25.15 14.07
CA PHE A 6 -25.42 -25.76 13.39
C PHE A 6 -26.60 -24.80 13.17
N GLY A 7 -26.74 -23.74 14.00
CA GLY A 7 -27.83 -22.77 13.89
C GLY A 7 -27.69 -21.80 12.71
N LEU A 8 -26.48 -21.60 12.19
CA LEU A 8 -26.20 -20.63 11.12
C LEU A 8 -26.40 -21.19 9.71
N VAL A 9 -26.39 -22.53 9.56
CA VAL A 9 -26.56 -23.22 8.27
C VAL A 9 -28.04 -23.42 7.91
N ILE A 10 -28.93 -23.50 8.90
CA ILE A 10 -30.38 -23.75 8.68
C ILE A 10 -31.11 -22.51 8.15
N SER A 11 -30.64 -21.31 8.47
CA SER A 11 -31.22 -20.03 8.00
C SER A 11 -31.04 -19.81 6.48
N LEU A 12 -30.12 -20.52 5.84
CA LEU A 12 -29.77 -20.35 4.42
C LEU A 12 -30.59 -21.24 3.46
N ALA A 13 -31.41 -22.16 3.98
CA ALA A 13 -32.10 -23.17 3.17
C ALA A 13 -33.56 -22.82 2.79
N LEU A 14 -34.15 -21.74 3.32
CA LEU A 14 -35.61 -21.54 3.25
C LEU A 14 -36.14 -20.54 2.20
N PHE A 15 -35.33 -20.05 1.26
CA PHE A 15 -35.86 -19.15 0.23
C PHE A 15 -35.34 -19.46 -1.17
N SER A 16 -35.98 -20.43 -1.82
CA SER A 16 -35.89 -20.61 -3.27
C SER A 16 -37.17 -21.26 -3.81
N HIS A 17 -38.26 -20.49 -3.91
CA HIS A 17 -39.42 -20.84 -4.76
C HIS A 17 -40.02 -19.60 -5.44
N SER A 18 -39.74 -19.49 -6.74
CA SER A 18 -40.70 -19.34 -7.85
C SER A 18 -40.10 -18.48 -8.97
N MET A 19 -39.97 -19.10 -10.14
CA MET A 19 -39.57 -18.46 -11.39
C MET A 19 -40.81 -18.25 -12.26
N ASN A 20 -41.04 -17.02 -12.73
CA ASN A 20 -41.07 -16.64 -14.15
C ASN A 20 -41.78 -15.29 -14.40
N ALA A 21 -41.05 -14.18 -14.21
CA ALA A 21 -41.23 -12.91 -14.95
C ALA A 21 -39.85 -12.19 -15.03
N GLN A 22 -39.02 -12.64 -15.98
CA GLN A 22 -37.61 -12.97 -15.68
C GLN A 22 -36.52 -11.88 -15.72
N ASN A 23 -36.77 -10.58 -15.96
CA ASN A 23 -35.69 -9.58 -15.89
C ASN A 23 -35.90 -8.48 -14.85
N ASN A 24 -37.07 -7.82 -14.84
CA ASN A 24 -37.34 -6.78 -13.83
C ASN A 24 -37.55 -7.37 -12.41
N GLN A 25 -38.17 -8.54 -12.28
CA GLN A 25 -38.29 -9.20 -10.97
C GLN A 25 -36.94 -9.76 -10.48
N LYS A 26 -36.04 -10.21 -11.38
CA LYS A 26 -34.72 -10.69 -10.96
C LYS A 26 -33.86 -9.57 -10.39
N GLN A 27 -33.89 -8.40 -11.02
CA GLN A 27 -33.17 -7.23 -10.51
C GLN A 27 -33.77 -6.76 -9.18
N THR A 28 -35.12 -6.65 -9.11
CA THR A 28 -35.83 -6.28 -7.87
C THR A 28 -35.55 -7.26 -6.73
N PHE A 29 -35.55 -8.57 -7.00
CA PHE A 29 -35.22 -9.61 -6.03
C PHE A 29 -33.76 -9.50 -5.56
N LYS A 30 -32.82 -9.28 -6.48
CA LYS A 30 -31.40 -9.12 -6.15
C LYS A 30 -31.18 -7.91 -5.23
N ASP A 31 -31.87 -6.81 -5.50
CA ASP A 31 -31.76 -5.59 -4.70
C ASP A 31 -32.41 -5.77 -3.32
N GLN A 32 -33.59 -6.40 -3.24
CA GLN A 32 -34.23 -6.78 -1.97
C GLN A 32 -33.38 -7.76 -1.14
N TYR A 33 -32.77 -8.74 -1.80
CA TYR A 33 -31.88 -9.69 -1.16
C TYR A 33 -30.63 -9.00 -0.63
N LEU A 34 -30.01 -8.10 -1.41
CA LEU A 34 -28.85 -7.33 -0.97
C LEU A 34 -29.18 -6.44 0.24
N GLN A 35 -30.33 -5.77 0.24
CA GLN A 35 -30.79 -5.01 1.40
C GLN A 35 -30.96 -5.90 2.63
N GLN A 36 -31.50 -7.11 2.47
CA GLN A 36 -31.60 -8.05 3.58
C GLN A 36 -30.23 -8.57 4.03
N ALA A 37 -29.31 -8.80 3.10
CA ALA A 37 -27.93 -9.16 3.39
C ALA A 37 -27.21 -8.06 4.17
N GLU A 38 -27.46 -6.77 3.88
CA GLU A 38 -26.97 -5.64 4.66
C GLU A 38 -27.49 -5.61 6.10
N LYS A 39 -28.79 -5.84 6.30
CA LYS A 39 -29.36 -5.97 7.65
C LYS A 39 -28.74 -7.14 8.42
N ASN A 40 -28.56 -8.28 7.76
CA ASN A 40 -27.95 -9.45 8.37
C ASN A 40 -26.46 -9.22 8.69
N ALA A 41 -25.73 -8.53 7.80
CA ALA A 41 -24.33 -8.16 8.00
C ALA A 41 -24.15 -7.22 9.19
N ASP A 42 -25.02 -6.22 9.33
CA ASP A 42 -25.04 -5.31 10.49
C ASP A 42 -25.32 -6.07 11.80
N ALA A 43 -26.32 -6.94 11.81
CA ALA A 43 -26.66 -7.74 12.99
C ALA A 43 -25.54 -8.72 13.38
N GLU A 44 -24.94 -9.42 12.43
CA GLU A 44 -23.84 -10.36 12.67
C GLU A 44 -22.59 -9.61 13.16
N ALA A 45 -22.23 -8.51 12.50
CA ALA A 45 -21.11 -7.68 12.92
C ALA A 45 -21.31 -7.15 14.35
N LYS A 46 -22.49 -6.62 14.68
CA LYS A 46 -22.83 -6.20 16.05
C LYS A 46 -22.69 -7.34 17.05
N ALA A 47 -23.21 -8.53 16.74
CA ALA A 47 -23.11 -9.70 17.62
C ALA A 47 -21.65 -10.10 17.89
N GLN A 48 -20.81 -10.14 16.85
CA GLN A 48 -19.37 -10.40 17.00
C GLN A 48 -18.69 -9.32 17.85
N MET A 49 -19.02 -8.05 17.59
CA MET A 49 -18.47 -6.93 18.34
C MET A 49 -18.84 -6.95 19.82
N VAL A 50 -20.05 -7.41 20.19
CA VAL A 50 -20.44 -7.60 21.59
C VAL A 50 -19.51 -8.61 22.29
N LEU A 51 -19.19 -9.73 21.63
CA LEU A 51 -18.31 -10.76 22.19
C LEU A 51 -16.88 -10.23 22.40
N ILE A 52 -16.36 -9.50 21.41
CA ILE A 52 -15.00 -8.95 21.46
C ILE A 52 -14.91 -7.81 22.47
N THR A 53 -15.88 -6.89 22.48
CA THR A 53 -15.88 -5.71 23.36
C THR A 53 -15.96 -6.11 24.83
N ARG A 54 -16.81 -7.10 25.17
CA ARG A 54 -16.88 -7.64 26.54
C ARG A 54 -15.54 -8.17 27.04
N LYS A 55 -14.73 -8.75 26.14
CA LYS A 55 -13.46 -9.39 26.49
C LYS A 55 -12.28 -8.43 26.49
N TYR A 56 -12.23 -7.49 25.55
CA TYR A 56 -11.02 -6.71 25.27
C TYR A 56 -11.14 -5.20 25.53
N LYS A 57 -12.29 -4.68 25.97
CA LYS A 57 -12.54 -3.24 26.23
C LYS A 57 -12.03 -2.35 25.09
N LEU A 58 -12.69 -2.44 23.94
CA LEU A 58 -12.29 -1.72 22.72
C LEU A 58 -12.51 -0.22 22.87
N ASP A 59 -11.58 0.58 22.35
CA ASP A 59 -11.86 1.98 22.06
C ASP A 59 -12.77 2.13 20.82
N SER A 60 -13.35 3.32 20.65
CA SER A 60 -14.33 3.61 19.60
C SER A 60 -13.80 3.36 18.18
N GLU A 61 -12.51 3.58 17.93
CA GLU A 61 -11.94 3.41 16.59
C GLU A 61 -11.68 1.94 16.29
N THR A 62 -11.08 1.20 17.22
CA THR A 62 -10.88 -0.25 17.04
C THR A 62 -12.21 -0.98 16.94
N TYR A 63 -13.25 -0.52 17.65
CA TYR A 63 -14.61 -1.00 17.46
C TYR A 63 -15.07 -0.80 16.01
N LYS A 64 -14.94 0.42 15.47
CA LYS A 64 -15.38 0.77 14.11
C LYS A 64 -14.67 -0.06 13.04
N THR A 65 -13.35 -0.26 13.16
CA THR A 65 -12.56 -1.02 12.19
C THR A 65 -12.92 -2.51 12.18
N LEU A 66 -13.03 -3.13 13.35
CA LEU A 66 -13.44 -4.53 13.47
C LEU A 66 -14.88 -4.73 12.99
N TYR A 67 -15.79 -3.82 13.37
CA TYR A 67 -17.15 -3.81 12.89
C TYR A 67 -17.22 -3.80 11.36
N GLN A 68 -16.51 -2.86 10.72
CA GLN A 68 -16.48 -2.75 9.27
C GLN A 68 -15.89 -4.01 8.61
N THR A 69 -14.89 -4.63 9.24
CA THR A 69 -14.29 -5.89 8.75
C THR A 69 -15.31 -7.02 8.74
N TYR A 70 -16.05 -7.23 9.84
CA TYR A 70 -17.10 -8.25 9.91
C TYR A 70 -18.27 -7.95 8.97
N TYR A 71 -18.68 -6.69 8.89
CA TYR A 71 -19.73 -6.24 7.98
C TYR A 71 -19.35 -6.54 6.52
N ASN A 72 -18.18 -6.07 6.09
CA ASN A 72 -17.69 -6.27 4.72
C ASN A 72 -17.51 -7.76 4.39
N ARG A 73 -17.01 -8.56 5.35
CA ARG A 73 -16.92 -10.02 5.20
C ARG A 73 -18.26 -10.63 4.81
N ARG A 74 -19.32 -10.29 5.55
CA ARG A 74 -20.65 -10.84 5.29
C ARG A 74 -21.19 -10.40 3.94
N ILE A 75 -21.06 -9.12 3.59
CA ILE A 75 -21.50 -8.60 2.30
C ILE A 75 -20.76 -9.23 1.13
N GLU A 76 -19.43 -9.34 1.20
CA GLU A 76 -18.64 -9.93 0.12
C GLU A 76 -18.91 -11.44 -0.02
N LEU A 77 -19.17 -12.14 1.09
CA LEU A 77 -19.63 -13.53 1.06
C LEU A 77 -20.97 -13.68 0.34
N GLU A 78 -21.96 -12.84 0.64
CA GLU A 78 -23.29 -12.92 0.01
C GLU A 78 -23.21 -12.54 -1.48
N LYS A 79 -22.43 -11.52 -1.83
CA LYS A 79 -22.14 -11.16 -3.23
C LYS A 79 -21.47 -12.32 -3.96
N ALA A 80 -20.49 -12.96 -3.34
CA ALA A 80 -19.83 -14.13 -3.90
C ALA A 80 -20.85 -15.27 -4.10
N MET A 81 -21.65 -15.61 -3.09
CA MET A 81 -22.67 -16.67 -3.19
C MET A 81 -23.70 -16.40 -4.31
N MET A 82 -24.21 -15.18 -4.41
CA MET A 82 -25.15 -14.81 -5.48
C MET A 82 -24.55 -14.82 -6.87
N SER A 83 -23.25 -14.53 -6.99
CA SER A 83 -22.58 -14.49 -8.29
C SER A 83 -22.30 -15.87 -8.88
N THR A 84 -22.64 -16.95 -8.17
CA THR A 84 -22.07 -18.27 -8.47
C THR A 84 -23.06 -19.26 -9.07
N GLU A 85 -22.80 -19.64 -10.32
CA GLU A 85 -22.98 -21.02 -10.77
C GLU A 85 -22.15 -21.94 -9.88
N LYS A 86 -22.58 -23.20 -9.68
CA LYS A 86 -21.92 -24.24 -8.84
C LYS A 86 -20.55 -24.71 -9.37
N SER A 87 -19.74 -23.81 -9.95
CA SER A 87 -18.43 -24.11 -10.52
C SER A 87 -17.33 -24.18 -9.44
N LYS A 88 -16.24 -24.89 -9.75
CA LYS A 88 -15.04 -24.93 -8.90
C LYS A 88 -14.42 -23.54 -8.66
N LYS A 89 -14.51 -22.65 -9.65
CA LYS A 89 -14.02 -21.25 -9.58
C LYS A 89 -14.78 -20.44 -8.51
N SER A 90 -16.07 -20.67 -8.40
CA SER A 90 -16.96 -20.07 -7.41
C SER A 90 -16.60 -20.44 -5.97
N GLN A 91 -16.32 -21.73 -5.74
CA GLN A 91 -15.91 -22.25 -4.42
C GLN A 91 -14.55 -21.68 -3.99
N ASN A 92 -13.62 -21.53 -4.94
CA ASN A 92 -12.33 -20.89 -4.68
C ASN A 92 -12.49 -19.42 -4.29
N ASN A 93 -13.39 -18.68 -4.94
CA ASN A 93 -13.66 -17.29 -4.60
C ASN A 93 -14.24 -17.13 -3.18
N LEU A 94 -15.20 -17.99 -2.80
CA LEU A 94 -15.74 -18.02 -1.44
C LEU A 94 -14.67 -18.32 -0.40
N THR A 95 -13.84 -19.33 -0.66
CA THR A 95 -12.71 -19.69 0.21
C THR A 95 -11.76 -18.52 0.38
N HIS A 96 -11.45 -17.81 -0.70
CA HIS A 96 -10.58 -16.65 -0.67
C HIS A 96 -11.16 -15.50 0.18
N VAL A 97 -12.44 -15.16 -0.01
CA VAL A 97 -13.12 -14.13 0.80
C VAL A 97 -13.09 -14.50 2.29
N ILE A 98 -13.38 -15.75 2.64
CA ILE A 98 -13.34 -16.21 4.03
C ILE A 98 -11.93 -16.03 4.61
N LEU A 99 -10.90 -16.54 3.93
CA LEU A 99 -9.52 -16.48 4.40
C LEU A 99 -9.03 -15.04 4.59
N LYS A 100 -9.38 -14.14 3.67
CA LYS A 100 -9.04 -12.70 3.75
C LYS A 100 -9.55 -12.07 5.03
N TYR A 101 -10.85 -12.13 5.28
CA TYR A 101 -11.43 -11.45 6.44
C TYR A 101 -11.15 -12.15 7.76
N ASP A 102 -11.03 -13.48 7.76
CA ASP A 102 -10.64 -14.23 8.95
C ASP A 102 -9.19 -13.91 9.35
N SER A 103 -8.30 -13.76 8.36
CA SER A 103 -6.93 -13.30 8.59
C SER A 103 -6.92 -11.91 9.21
N ILE A 104 -7.64 -10.93 8.62
CA ILE A 104 -7.69 -9.56 9.15
C ILE A 104 -8.22 -9.56 10.58
N SER A 105 -9.36 -10.23 10.82
CA SER A 105 -10.00 -10.30 12.14
C SER A 105 -9.09 -10.96 13.19
N ASN A 106 -8.46 -12.09 12.84
CA ASN A 106 -7.54 -12.77 13.75
C ASN A 106 -6.34 -11.90 14.12
N HIS A 107 -5.78 -11.13 13.18
CA HIS A 107 -4.68 -10.21 13.49
C HIS A 107 -5.10 -9.13 14.48
N TYR A 108 -6.28 -8.53 14.32
CA TYR A 108 -6.81 -7.54 15.27
C TYR A 108 -7.06 -8.17 16.65
N VAL A 109 -7.66 -9.36 16.71
CA VAL A 109 -7.91 -10.07 17.96
C VAL A 109 -6.60 -10.48 18.66
N GLN A 110 -5.58 -10.88 17.92
CA GLN A 110 -4.26 -11.17 18.48
C GLN A 110 -3.55 -9.91 18.98
N ALA A 111 -3.66 -8.79 18.26
CA ALA A 111 -3.13 -7.50 18.71
C ALA A 111 -3.82 -7.05 20.02
N LEU A 112 -5.14 -7.20 20.10
CA LEU A 112 -5.94 -6.97 21.32
C LEU A 112 -5.49 -7.86 22.48
N LYS A 113 -5.30 -9.16 22.22
CA LYS A 113 -4.87 -10.13 23.24
C LYS A 113 -3.51 -9.79 23.83
N ASN A 114 -2.59 -9.29 23.00
CA ASN A 114 -1.23 -9.00 23.43
C ASN A 114 -1.06 -7.63 24.09
N LYS A 115 -2.14 -6.86 24.32
CA LYS A 115 -2.13 -5.45 24.77
C LYS A 115 -1.21 -4.52 23.95
N ASN A 116 -0.77 -5.01 22.78
CA ASN A 116 0.09 -4.32 21.84
C ASN A 116 -0.74 -4.06 20.58
N LEU A 117 -1.85 -3.34 20.74
CA LEU A 117 -2.34 -2.54 19.63
C LEU A 117 -1.51 -1.26 19.65
N ILE A 118 -1.06 -0.85 18.47
CA ILE A 118 -0.23 0.32 18.21
C ILE A 118 1.25 0.04 18.49
N GLY A 119 2.01 -0.23 17.43
CA GLY A 119 3.46 -0.33 17.54
C GLY A 119 4.06 -1.19 16.45
N ASP A 120 4.60 -2.35 16.81
CA ASP A 120 5.58 -3.01 15.94
C ASP A 120 5.26 -4.49 15.64
N LYS A 121 4.06 -5.00 16.00
CA LYS A 121 3.70 -6.42 15.83
C LYS A 121 2.75 -6.75 14.66
N ILE A 122 2.24 -5.75 13.93
CA ILE A 122 1.28 -6.01 12.83
C ILE A 122 1.96 -6.10 11.46
N LEU A 123 3.13 -5.48 11.31
CA LEU A 123 3.91 -5.52 10.08
C LEU A 123 5.02 -6.54 10.20
N ARG A 124 5.23 -7.32 9.14
CA ARG A 124 6.39 -8.22 9.11
C ARG A 124 7.68 -7.38 9.00
N PRO A 125 8.78 -7.79 9.63
CA PRO A 125 10.06 -7.06 9.54
C PRO A 125 10.56 -6.91 8.09
N ASP A 126 10.22 -7.86 7.21
CA ASP A 126 10.62 -7.92 5.80
C ASP A 126 9.66 -7.18 4.85
N ASP A 127 8.55 -6.60 5.34
CA ASP A 127 7.62 -5.85 4.50
C ASP A 127 8.27 -4.53 4.03
N ASN A 128 8.77 -4.51 2.80
CA ASN A 128 9.43 -3.35 2.20
C ASN A 128 8.46 -2.39 1.48
N SER A 129 7.15 -2.52 1.70
CA SER A 129 6.18 -1.59 1.14
C SER A 129 6.36 -0.17 1.70
N LYS A 130 5.92 0.82 0.92
CA LYS A 130 5.86 2.21 1.38
C LYS A 130 4.82 2.39 2.48
N PHE A 131 3.76 1.57 2.49
CA PHE A 131 2.78 1.54 3.58
C PHE A 131 3.43 1.14 4.90
N ALA A 132 4.16 0.02 4.90
CA ALA A 132 4.89 -0.44 6.08
C ALA A 132 5.94 0.58 6.52
N SER A 133 6.64 1.19 5.56
CA SER A 133 7.61 2.25 5.84
C SER A 133 6.98 3.50 6.47
N ALA A 134 5.77 3.89 6.06
CA ALA A 134 5.04 4.99 6.67
C ALA A 134 4.67 4.69 8.13
N VAL A 135 4.17 3.48 8.41
CA VAL A 135 3.83 3.05 9.76
C VAL A 135 5.06 2.96 10.67
N ARG A 136 6.20 2.51 10.15
CA ARG A 136 7.49 2.51 10.89
C ARG A 136 7.95 3.93 11.22
N ASN A 137 7.63 4.91 10.37
CA ASN A 137 7.95 6.32 10.58
C ASN A 137 6.79 7.12 11.22
N ARG A 138 5.83 6.45 11.89
CA ARG A 138 4.61 7.07 12.42
C ARG A 138 4.86 8.29 13.32
N GLU A 139 5.88 8.24 14.17
CA GLU A 139 6.20 9.33 15.10
C GLU A 139 6.71 10.55 14.35
N LYS A 140 7.60 10.34 13.38
CA LYS A 140 8.17 11.41 12.56
C LYS A 140 7.14 12.05 11.63
N LEU A 141 6.26 11.22 11.06
CA LEU A 141 5.16 11.66 10.20
C LEU A 141 3.95 12.18 11.00
N LYS A 142 3.99 12.06 12.34
CA LYS A 142 2.89 12.42 13.25
C LYS A 142 1.56 11.83 12.79
N LEU A 143 1.58 10.53 12.47
CA LEU A 143 0.39 9.85 11.97
C LEU A 143 -0.62 9.67 13.10
N ASP A 144 -1.88 9.97 12.81
CA ASP A 144 -2.98 9.59 13.70
C ASP A 144 -3.27 8.08 13.59
N LYS A 145 -4.08 7.58 14.52
CA LYS A 145 -4.43 6.16 14.59
C LYS A 145 -5.23 5.70 13.38
N THR A 146 -6.12 6.53 12.84
CA THR A 146 -6.90 6.23 11.63
C THR A 146 -6.00 6.05 10.39
N GLN A 147 -4.97 6.91 10.26
CA GLN A 147 -3.96 6.79 9.21
C GLN A 147 -3.15 5.51 9.37
N ILE A 148 -2.70 5.19 10.59
CA ILE A 148 -1.94 3.96 10.88
C ILE A 148 -2.74 2.71 10.49
N ASP A 149 -4.00 2.61 10.93
CA ASP A 149 -4.88 1.49 10.63
C ASP A 149 -5.12 1.35 9.12
N SER A 150 -5.33 2.48 8.43
CA SER A 150 -5.52 2.52 6.98
C SER A 150 -4.26 2.04 6.24
N LEU A 151 -3.07 2.48 6.65
CA LEU A 151 -1.81 2.05 6.05
C LEU A 151 -1.58 0.55 6.25
N ILE A 152 -1.83 0.04 7.46
CA ILE A 152 -1.72 -1.39 7.78
C ILE A 152 -2.67 -2.21 6.90
N TYR A 153 -3.92 -1.78 6.79
CA TYR A 153 -4.92 -2.43 5.94
C TYR A 153 -4.45 -2.48 4.47
N GLN A 154 -3.97 -1.36 3.94
CA GLN A 154 -3.49 -1.30 2.56
C GLN A 154 -2.22 -2.13 2.32
N SER A 155 -1.32 -2.22 3.30
CA SER A 155 -0.13 -3.08 3.21
C SER A 155 -0.52 -4.55 3.01
N LYS A 156 -1.49 -5.03 3.79
CA LYS A 156 -2.00 -6.40 3.70
C LYS A 156 -2.75 -6.64 2.40
N LEU A 157 -3.64 -5.72 2.03
CA LEU A 157 -4.40 -5.81 0.78
C LEU A 157 -3.46 -5.83 -0.44
N MET A 158 -2.35 -5.08 -0.39
CA MET A 158 -1.34 -5.09 -1.44
C MET A 158 -0.62 -6.45 -1.52
N ALA A 159 -0.27 -7.05 -0.38
CA ALA A 159 0.35 -8.38 -0.34
C ALA A 159 -0.58 -9.46 -0.92
N GLU A 160 -1.87 -9.40 -0.61
CA GLU A 160 -2.90 -10.28 -1.20
C GLU A 160 -3.01 -10.09 -2.71
N LYS A 161 -3.15 -8.85 -3.17
CA LYS A 161 -3.21 -8.53 -4.61
C LYS A 161 -1.98 -8.99 -5.38
N LYS A 162 -0.79 -8.94 -4.76
CA LYS A 162 0.44 -9.47 -5.34
C LYS A 162 0.41 -11.01 -5.44
N ALA A 163 -0.18 -11.69 -4.45
CA ALA A 163 -0.34 -13.14 -4.49
C ALA A 163 -1.37 -13.58 -5.55
N GLU A 164 -2.44 -12.79 -5.76
CA GLU A 164 -3.42 -13.03 -6.83
C GLU A 164 -2.86 -12.72 -8.23
N ASN A 165 -2.05 -11.66 -8.34
CA ASN A 165 -1.46 -11.21 -9.59
C ASN A 165 -0.01 -10.76 -9.37
N GLU A 166 0.93 -11.66 -9.67
CA GLU A 166 2.36 -11.40 -9.51
C GLU A 166 2.87 -10.27 -10.42
N SER A 167 2.19 -10.02 -11.55
CA SER A 167 2.52 -8.96 -12.51
C SER A 167 2.01 -7.57 -12.11
N LEU A 168 1.33 -7.44 -10.97
CA LEU A 168 0.77 -6.18 -10.52
C LEU A 168 1.87 -5.12 -10.29
N ASP A 169 1.69 -3.94 -10.88
CA ASP A 169 2.55 -2.78 -10.62
C ASP A 169 2.27 -2.20 -9.22
N LEU A 170 2.95 -2.75 -8.22
CA LEU A 170 2.84 -2.33 -6.83
C LEU A 170 3.20 -0.85 -6.64
N LYS A 171 4.15 -0.33 -7.41
CA LYS A 171 4.55 1.08 -7.30
C LYS A 171 3.43 2.00 -7.75
N SER A 172 2.72 1.65 -8.83
CA SER A 172 1.55 2.40 -9.26
C SER A 172 0.40 2.31 -8.27
N TYR A 173 0.21 1.16 -7.63
CA TYR A 173 -0.77 1.00 -6.56
C TYR A 173 -0.47 1.91 -5.37
N GLU A 174 0.75 1.85 -4.82
CA GLU A 174 1.18 2.68 -3.69
C GLU A 174 1.04 4.18 -3.99
N ARG A 175 1.48 4.61 -5.18
CA ARG A 175 1.38 6.02 -5.61
C ARG A 175 -0.05 6.53 -5.67
N LYS A 176 -1.01 5.66 -6.01
CA LYS A 176 -2.43 6.01 -6.07
C LYS A 176 -3.06 6.13 -4.69
N ILE A 177 -2.68 5.25 -3.76
CA ILE A 177 -3.37 5.09 -2.47
C ILE A 177 -2.73 5.91 -1.34
N LEU A 178 -1.41 6.05 -1.30
CA LEU A 178 -0.75 6.82 -0.22
C LEU A 178 -1.26 8.27 -0.10
N PRO A 179 -1.47 9.02 -1.20
CA PRO A 179 -2.00 10.38 -1.11
C PRO A 179 -3.46 10.47 -0.63
N THR A 180 -4.19 9.35 -0.59
CA THR A 180 -5.57 9.34 -0.07
C THR A 180 -5.62 9.10 1.44
N ILE A 181 -4.49 8.71 2.05
CA ILE A 181 -4.38 8.40 3.48
C ILE A 181 -3.52 9.46 4.19
N LEU A 182 -2.44 9.88 3.54
CA LEU A 182 -1.50 10.86 4.06
C LEU A 182 -1.84 12.25 3.54
N THR A 183 -1.59 13.26 4.36
CA THR A 183 -1.53 14.66 3.89
C THR A 183 -0.39 14.85 2.90
N ASP A 184 -0.41 15.94 2.14
CA ASP A 184 0.61 16.20 1.13
C ASP A 184 2.01 16.34 1.74
N GLU A 185 2.08 16.98 2.91
CA GLU A 185 3.28 17.17 3.71
C GLU A 185 3.81 15.83 4.23
N GLN A 186 2.94 15.00 4.81
CA GLN A 186 3.30 13.67 5.30
C GLN A 186 3.80 12.76 4.17
N TYR A 187 3.10 12.76 3.03
CA TYR A 187 3.51 11.95 1.89
C TYR A 187 4.85 12.42 1.31
N THR A 188 5.04 13.73 1.19
CA THR A 188 6.32 14.30 0.73
C THR A 188 7.45 13.96 1.69
N GLN A 189 7.22 14.06 3.01
CA GLN A 189 8.21 13.72 4.03
C GLN A 189 8.58 12.23 4.00
N LEU A 190 7.60 11.34 3.82
CA LEU A 190 7.84 9.91 3.62
C LEU A 190 8.75 9.66 2.41
N LEU A 191 8.47 10.29 1.27
CA LEU A 191 9.27 10.14 0.07
C LEU A 191 10.69 10.69 0.24
N ILE A 192 10.85 11.80 0.99
CA ILE A 192 12.17 12.34 1.35
C ILE A 192 12.97 11.28 2.13
N ASP A 193 12.35 10.69 3.14
CA ASP A 193 13.03 9.74 4.03
C ASP A 193 13.44 8.47 3.30
N LEU A 194 12.54 7.93 2.47
CA LEU A 194 12.82 6.74 1.65
C LEU A 194 13.95 6.98 0.64
N ASN A 195 14.07 8.18 0.08
CA ASN A 195 15.03 8.48 -0.97
C ASN A 195 16.34 9.10 -0.46
N LYS A 196 16.43 9.48 0.82
CA LYS A 196 17.60 10.16 1.40
C LYS A 196 18.90 9.39 1.20
N LYS A 197 18.91 8.08 1.46
CA LYS A 197 20.10 7.23 1.31
C LYS A 197 20.57 7.16 -0.14
N THR A 198 19.63 6.97 -1.08
CA THR A 198 19.90 6.91 -2.52
C THR A 198 20.43 8.24 -3.04
N ALA A 199 19.78 9.36 -2.68
CA ALA A 199 20.21 10.69 -3.07
C ALA A 199 21.63 11.01 -2.59
N ASN A 200 21.97 10.60 -1.35
CA ASN A 200 23.31 10.77 -0.80
C ASN A 200 24.35 9.92 -1.54
N ALA A 201 24.03 8.66 -1.85
CA ALA A 201 24.92 7.80 -2.63
C ALA A 201 25.18 8.37 -4.03
N TRP A 202 24.15 8.91 -4.69
CA TRP A 202 24.29 9.56 -5.99
C TRP A 202 25.12 10.83 -5.91
N ALA A 203 24.91 11.67 -4.89
CA ALA A 203 25.72 12.87 -4.68
C ALA A 203 27.21 12.53 -4.47
N LYS A 204 27.52 11.51 -3.64
CA LYS A 204 28.89 11.02 -3.47
C LYS A 204 29.50 10.52 -4.77
N GLY A 205 28.74 9.75 -5.55
CA GLY A 205 29.18 9.23 -6.84
C GLY A 205 29.47 10.34 -7.85
N SER A 206 28.59 11.34 -7.95
CA SER A 206 28.82 12.52 -8.80
C SER A 206 30.05 13.30 -8.37
N TRP A 207 30.24 13.54 -7.07
CA TRP A 207 31.43 14.23 -6.55
C TRP A 207 32.71 13.44 -6.85
N GLN A 208 32.70 12.12 -6.64
CA GLN A 208 33.84 11.25 -6.94
C GLN A 208 34.23 11.32 -8.42
N LYS A 209 33.25 11.28 -9.33
CA LYS A 209 33.50 11.46 -10.77
C LYS A 209 34.10 12.82 -11.11
N MET A 210 33.69 13.88 -10.41
CA MET A 210 34.26 15.21 -10.63
C MET A 210 35.76 15.23 -10.28
N LYS A 211 36.15 14.59 -9.17
CA LYS A 211 37.55 14.45 -8.76
C LYS A 211 38.37 13.63 -9.77
N GLU A 212 37.84 12.49 -10.20
CA GLU A 212 38.50 11.62 -11.19
C GLU A 212 38.75 12.34 -12.53
N ARG A 213 37.86 13.27 -12.88
CA ARG A 213 37.97 14.08 -14.10
C ARG A 213 38.78 15.37 -13.91
N GLY A 214 39.18 15.71 -12.68
CA GLY A 214 39.92 16.93 -12.35
C GLY A 214 39.10 18.21 -12.54
N ILE A 215 37.77 18.12 -12.49
CA ILE A 215 36.84 19.26 -12.67
C ILE A 215 36.32 19.81 -11.33
N ASP A 216 36.89 19.37 -10.22
CA ASP A 216 36.59 19.77 -8.85
C ASP A 216 37.45 20.93 -8.34
N GLN A 217 38.47 21.35 -9.09
CA GLN A 217 39.39 22.43 -8.71
C GLN A 217 38.65 23.72 -8.33
N GLY A 218 38.96 24.25 -7.15
CA GLY A 218 38.38 25.48 -6.61
C GLY A 218 36.94 25.35 -6.09
N LEU A 219 36.36 24.15 -6.07
CA LEU A 219 35.02 23.92 -5.54
C LEU A 219 35.05 23.52 -4.06
N ASP A 220 34.12 24.06 -3.27
CA ASP A 220 33.85 23.60 -1.91
C ASP A 220 33.13 22.25 -1.96
N SER A 221 33.80 21.21 -1.47
CA SER A 221 33.29 19.84 -1.48
C SER A 221 31.99 19.67 -0.69
N THR A 222 31.84 20.37 0.44
CA THR A 222 30.66 20.28 1.29
C THR A 222 29.47 20.97 0.63
N LYS A 223 29.70 22.17 0.08
CA LYS A 223 28.67 22.91 -0.66
C LYS A 223 28.19 22.13 -1.88
N VAL A 224 29.12 21.65 -2.72
CA VAL A 224 28.78 20.88 -3.92
C VAL A 224 28.04 19.60 -3.56
N HIS A 225 28.51 18.85 -2.56
CA HIS A 225 27.84 17.64 -2.11
C HIS A 225 26.39 17.90 -1.67
N ASN A 226 26.16 18.98 -0.92
CA ASN A 226 24.82 19.37 -0.47
C ASN A 226 23.91 19.78 -1.63
N GLU A 227 24.41 20.55 -2.60
CA GLU A 227 23.66 20.92 -3.81
C GLU A 227 23.27 19.68 -4.63
N LEU A 228 24.22 18.77 -4.86
CA LEU A 228 23.99 17.50 -5.56
C LEU A 228 22.99 16.61 -4.81
N PHE A 229 23.11 16.52 -3.48
CA PHE A 229 22.19 15.76 -2.64
C PHE A 229 20.77 16.30 -2.73
N ASN A 230 20.58 17.61 -2.53
CA ASN A 230 19.28 18.26 -2.56
C ASN A 230 18.60 18.12 -3.92
N TYR A 231 19.37 18.34 -5.00
CA TYR A 231 18.87 18.17 -6.37
C TYR A 231 18.41 16.73 -6.63
N ASN A 232 19.25 15.74 -6.31
CA ASN A 232 18.93 14.33 -6.51
C ASN A 232 17.74 13.87 -5.67
N LEU A 233 17.64 14.34 -4.42
CA LEU A 233 16.52 14.04 -3.54
C LEU A 233 15.21 14.60 -4.13
N ALA A 234 15.20 15.88 -4.52
CA ALA A 234 14.01 16.50 -5.11
C ALA A 234 13.59 15.79 -6.41
N LYS A 235 14.57 15.32 -7.20
CA LYS A 235 14.32 14.56 -8.43
C LYS A 235 13.67 13.20 -8.15
N LEU A 236 14.17 12.47 -7.16
CA LEU A 236 13.61 11.19 -6.74
C LEU A 236 12.19 11.35 -6.19
N VAL A 237 11.97 12.32 -5.32
CA VAL A 237 10.65 12.62 -4.74
C VAL A 237 9.62 12.93 -5.84
N LYS A 238 9.97 13.82 -6.80
CA LYS A 238 9.08 14.14 -7.93
C LYS A 238 8.78 12.94 -8.81
N LYS A 239 9.80 12.13 -9.13
CA LYS A 239 9.63 10.91 -9.94
C LYS A 239 8.70 9.90 -9.25
N GLU A 240 8.86 9.71 -7.94
CA GLU A 240 7.98 8.83 -7.16
C GLU A 240 6.57 9.41 -7.03
N ARG A 241 6.41 10.73 -6.93
CA ARG A 241 5.10 11.37 -6.79
C ARG A 241 4.27 11.34 -8.07
N PHE A 242 4.88 11.59 -9.23
CA PHE A 242 4.14 11.73 -10.50
C PHE A 242 4.29 10.52 -11.43
N GLY A 243 5.33 9.70 -11.26
CA GLY A 243 5.44 8.41 -11.91
C GLY A 243 5.38 8.43 -13.43
N LYS A 244 4.35 7.78 -13.98
CA LYS A 244 4.08 7.69 -15.43
C LYS A 244 3.02 8.71 -15.89
N ASP A 245 2.56 9.62 -15.04
CA ASP A 245 1.74 10.76 -15.48
C ASP A 245 2.65 11.68 -16.31
N VAL A 246 2.80 11.35 -17.59
CA VAL A 246 3.80 11.94 -18.50
C VAL A 246 3.65 13.46 -18.57
N PRO A 247 2.44 14.06 -18.66
CA PRO A 247 2.29 15.52 -18.64
C PRO A 247 2.85 16.15 -17.36
N LYS A 248 2.41 15.71 -16.18
CA LYS A 248 2.86 16.31 -14.91
C LYS A 248 4.32 16.02 -14.60
N THR A 249 4.78 14.81 -14.93
CA THR A 249 6.17 14.40 -14.74
C THR A 249 7.07 15.18 -15.68
N SER A 250 6.74 15.31 -16.97
CA SER A 250 7.54 16.05 -17.95
C SER A 250 7.67 17.52 -17.58
N GLU A 251 6.60 18.19 -17.17
CA GLU A 251 6.66 19.59 -16.76
C GLU A 251 7.48 19.78 -15.48
N SER A 252 7.21 18.96 -14.46
CA SER A 252 7.90 19.01 -13.17
C SER A 252 9.40 18.72 -13.31
N MET A 253 9.76 17.78 -14.20
CA MET A 253 11.14 17.44 -14.54
C MET A 253 11.80 18.51 -15.43
N ARG A 254 11.07 19.11 -16.38
CA ARG A 254 11.57 20.24 -17.18
C ARG A 254 11.96 21.41 -16.29
N LYS A 255 11.14 21.74 -15.28
CA LYS A 255 11.45 22.73 -14.25
C LYS A 255 12.65 22.35 -13.38
N MET A 256 13.05 21.06 -13.30
CA MET A 256 14.28 20.69 -12.59
C MET A 256 15.53 20.96 -13.42
N ASN A 257 15.45 20.86 -14.75
CA ASN A 257 16.59 21.15 -15.60
C ASN A 257 17.04 22.62 -15.46
N THR A 258 16.12 23.55 -15.18
CA THR A 258 16.44 24.96 -14.91
C THR A 258 17.09 25.16 -13.54
N THR A 259 16.85 24.28 -12.57
CA THR A 259 17.46 24.30 -11.22
C THR A 259 18.63 23.32 -11.09
N LEU A 260 19.21 22.87 -12.21
CA LEU A 260 20.36 21.97 -12.21
C LEU A 260 21.57 22.69 -11.58
N PRO A 261 22.21 22.12 -10.53
CA PRO A 261 23.41 22.72 -9.94
C PRO A 261 24.52 22.85 -10.97
N GLU A 262 25.29 23.94 -10.88
CA GLU A 262 26.39 24.22 -11.82
C GLU A 262 27.45 23.11 -11.82
N SER A 263 27.74 22.55 -10.65
CA SER A 263 28.63 21.39 -10.47
C SER A 263 28.18 20.19 -11.32
N LEU A 264 26.88 19.88 -11.33
CA LEU A 264 26.33 18.78 -12.10
C LEU A 264 26.29 19.10 -13.61
N ARG A 265 26.02 20.36 -13.96
CA ARG A 265 26.07 20.85 -15.35
C ARG A 265 27.47 20.73 -15.93
N ARG A 266 28.49 21.11 -15.16
CA ARG A 266 29.91 20.96 -15.51
C ARG A 266 30.27 19.49 -15.73
N LEU A 267 29.86 18.60 -14.82
CA LEU A 267 30.07 17.16 -14.96
C LEU A 267 29.41 16.61 -16.24
N GLN A 268 28.15 16.95 -16.51
CA GLN A 268 27.45 16.50 -17.71
C GLN A 268 28.07 17.02 -19.01
N SER A 269 28.50 18.29 -19.02
CA SER A 269 29.20 18.86 -20.17
C SER A 269 30.56 18.19 -20.40
N ASP A 270 31.29 17.84 -19.34
CA ASP A 270 32.56 17.13 -19.46
C ASP A 270 32.36 15.66 -19.91
N GLU A 271 31.35 14.96 -19.37
CA GLU A 271 30.97 13.60 -19.79
C GLU A 271 30.60 13.56 -21.29
N ALA A 272 29.94 14.61 -21.81
CA ALA A 272 29.57 14.69 -23.23
C ALA A 272 30.76 15.00 -24.16
N ARG A 273 31.75 15.77 -23.70
CA ARG A 273 32.92 16.16 -24.49
C ARG A 273 34.05 15.12 -24.45
N ASN A 274 34.23 14.46 -23.32
CA ASN A 274 35.36 13.58 -23.03
C ASN A 274 34.89 12.14 -22.80
N THR A 275 34.38 11.50 -23.85
CA THR A 275 33.87 10.12 -23.83
C THR A 275 34.99 9.08 -23.64
N SER A 276 36.23 9.40 -23.99
CA SER A 276 37.42 8.53 -23.86
C SER A 276 37.95 8.39 -22.43
N LYS A 277 37.59 9.30 -21.50
CA LYS A 277 37.89 9.18 -20.06
C LYS A 277 36.79 8.45 -19.27
N LYS A 278 35.90 7.73 -19.96
CA LYS A 278 34.96 6.83 -19.29
C LYS A 278 35.80 5.69 -18.69
N PRO A 279 35.72 5.39 -17.38
CA PRO A 279 36.40 4.22 -16.85
C PRO A 279 35.95 3.01 -17.67
N GLU A 280 36.91 2.26 -18.24
CA GLU A 280 36.60 1.03 -18.98
C GLU A 280 35.73 0.17 -18.06
N GLU A 281 34.50 -0.12 -18.50
CA GLU A 281 33.65 -1.06 -17.81
C GLU A 281 34.42 -2.38 -17.82
N THR A 282 34.99 -2.75 -16.67
CA THR A 282 35.58 -4.08 -16.47
C THR A 282 34.47 -5.07 -16.80
N LYS A 283 34.54 -5.65 -18.00
CA LYS A 283 33.71 -6.77 -18.41
C LYS A 283 33.99 -7.89 -17.42
N THR A 284 33.22 -7.97 -16.34
CA THR A 284 33.19 -9.17 -15.50
C THR A 284 32.72 -10.29 -16.41
N LYS A 285 33.66 -11.12 -16.86
CA LYS A 285 33.38 -12.43 -17.43
C LYS A 285 32.74 -13.26 -16.33
N PHE A 286 31.42 -13.11 -16.15
CA PHE A 286 30.64 -14.19 -15.55
C PHE A 286 30.55 -15.27 -16.62
N ALA A 287 31.49 -16.22 -16.55
CA ALA A 287 31.33 -17.53 -17.14
C ALA A 287 30.20 -18.22 -16.38
N TRP A 288 29.17 -18.64 -17.11
CA TRP A 288 28.19 -19.62 -16.65
C TRP A 288 28.84 -21.01 -16.61
#